data_AF-A0A8J5R0C8-F1
#
_entry.id   AF-A0A8J5R0C8-F1
#
_cell.length_a   1.000
_cell.length_b   1.000
_cell.length_c   1.000
_cell.angle_alpha   90.00
_cell.angle_beta   90.00
_cell.angle_gamma   90.00
#
_symmetry.space_group_name_H-M   'P 1'
#
loop_
_entity.id
_entity.type
_entity.pdbx_description
1 polymer ?
#
loop_
_entity_poly.entity_id
_entity_poly.type
_entity_poly.pdbx_seq_one_letter_code
_entity_poly.pdbx_strand_id
1 'polypeptide(L)'
;MICKQEFSGLRITYLTHLKEKHNIQFVFSDNEDEENLWSNWTAENNPITCLFCTVKIPELPNILDHMKNEHDFDFNKLTENLNFYEKIKLVNYFRKQVHEKKCVFCDQQSDDCLQHMKNEDHFKIPPARIWNLAK
;
A
#
# COMPACT_ATOMS: atom_id res chain seq x y z
N MET A 1 -7.81 -4.76 -9.03
CA MET A 1 -7.27 -3.48 -9.50
C MET A 1 -8.13 -2.37 -8.94
N ILE A 2 -7.58 -1.51 -8.08
CA ILE A 2 -8.28 -0.30 -7.62
C ILE A 2 -8.29 0.72 -8.77
N CYS A 3 -9.43 1.38 -9.00
CA CYS A 3 -9.79 2.13 -10.21
C CYS A 3 -8.87 3.33 -10.48
N LYS A 4 -8.69 3.70 -11.76
CA LYS A 4 -7.85 4.82 -12.24
C LYS A 4 -8.57 6.19 -12.23
N GLN A 5 -9.59 6.41 -11.39
CA GLN A 5 -10.33 7.69 -11.41
C GLN A 5 -9.54 8.77 -10.65
N GLU A 6 -9.21 9.87 -11.35
CA GLU A 6 -8.76 11.13 -10.74
C GLU A 6 -9.94 11.75 -9.98
N PHE A 7 -9.78 11.90 -8.66
CA PHE A 7 -10.71 12.67 -7.84
C PHE A 7 -10.13 14.06 -7.62
N SER A 8 -10.46 14.99 -8.50
CA SER A 8 -10.26 16.43 -8.29
C SER A 8 -11.29 17.00 -7.29
N GLY A 9 -11.67 16.21 -6.27
CA GLY A 9 -12.83 16.44 -5.41
C GLY A 9 -12.49 16.38 -3.92
N LEU A 10 -13.41 16.87 -3.09
CA LEU A 10 -13.30 16.84 -1.63
C LEU A 10 -13.03 15.42 -1.12
N ARG A 11 -12.23 15.29 -0.06
CA ARG A 11 -11.85 14.03 0.62
C ARG A 11 -12.97 12.99 0.68
N ILE A 12 -14.19 13.39 1.04
CA ILE A 12 -15.40 12.54 1.08
C ILE A 12 -15.67 11.79 -0.22
N THR A 13 -15.48 12.43 -1.38
CA THR A 13 -15.80 11.84 -2.69
C THR A 13 -14.89 10.64 -3.03
N TYR A 14 -13.60 10.74 -2.73
CA TYR A 14 -12.64 9.65 -2.89
C TYR A 14 -12.98 8.46 -1.98
N LEU A 15 -13.43 8.75 -0.76
CA LEU A 15 -13.75 7.75 0.24
C LEU A 15 -15.04 7.00 -0.08
N THR A 16 -16.06 7.71 -0.57
CA THR A 16 -17.28 7.10 -1.11
C THR A 16 -16.95 6.18 -2.28
N HIS A 17 -16.06 6.58 -3.19
CA HIS A 17 -15.61 5.72 -4.28
C HIS A 17 -14.91 4.46 -3.79
N LEU A 18 -13.99 4.58 -2.83
CA LEU A 18 -13.29 3.43 -2.26
C LEU A 18 -14.26 2.46 -1.58
N LYS A 19 -15.29 2.98 -0.90
CA LYS A 19 -16.37 2.16 -0.33
C LYS A 19 -17.18 1.45 -1.39
N GLU A 20 -17.66 2.16 -2.40
CA GLU A 20 -18.59 1.61 -3.39
C GLU A 20 -17.93 0.71 -4.44
N LYS A 21 -16.70 1.03 -4.86
CA LYS A 21 -16.01 0.31 -5.95
C LYS A 21 -15.01 -0.71 -5.45
N HIS A 22 -14.51 -0.54 -4.22
CA HIS A 22 -13.46 -1.38 -3.67
C HIS A 22 -13.84 -2.02 -2.33
N ASN A 23 -15.05 -1.76 -1.84
CA ASN A 23 -15.57 -2.26 -0.55
C ASN A 23 -14.63 -1.88 0.62
N ILE A 24 -14.05 -0.68 0.54
CA ILE A 24 -13.17 -0.10 1.56
C ILE A 24 -13.93 1.05 2.23
N GLN A 25 -14.46 0.84 3.42
CA GLN A 25 -15.27 1.81 4.12
C GLN A 25 -14.43 2.57 5.15
N PHE A 26 -14.26 3.86 4.89
CA PHE A 26 -13.61 4.75 5.84
C PHE A 26 -14.66 5.47 6.67
N VAL A 27 -14.53 5.41 7.99
CA VAL A 27 -15.30 6.22 8.93
C VAL A 27 -14.36 7.33 9.40
N PHE A 28 -14.72 8.59 9.20
CA PHE A 28 -13.97 9.73 9.75
C PHE A 28 -14.87 10.57 10.63
N SER A 29 -14.37 10.91 11.82
CA SER A 29 -14.74 12.14 12.50
C SER A 29 -13.79 13.24 12.03
N ASP A 30 -14.30 14.46 11.79
CA ASP A 30 -13.55 15.61 11.23
C ASP A 30 -12.31 16.07 12.05
N ASN A 31 -11.96 15.38 13.14
CA ASN A 31 -10.90 15.74 14.09
C ASN A 31 -9.77 14.71 14.23
N GLU A 32 -9.66 13.69 13.36
CA GLU A 32 -8.65 12.64 13.51
C GLU A 32 -7.32 12.96 12.80
N ASP A 33 -6.21 12.86 13.53
CA ASP A 33 -4.83 12.96 13.01
C ASP A 33 -4.54 11.93 11.90
N GLU A 34 -3.65 12.25 10.95
CA GLU A 34 -3.32 11.36 9.82
C GLU A 34 -2.88 9.94 10.22
N GLU A 35 -2.29 9.77 11.40
CA GLU A 35 -1.93 8.45 11.96
C GLU A 35 -3.15 7.62 12.38
N ASN A 36 -4.19 8.26 12.92
CA ASN A 36 -5.45 7.60 13.28
C ASN A 36 -6.19 7.13 12.02
N LEU A 37 -6.15 7.95 10.96
CA LEU A 37 -6.69 7.63 9.63
C LEU A 37 -6.10 6.37 8.99
N TRP A 38 -4.77 6.22 9.06
CA TRP A 38 -4.08 5.05 8.52
C TRP A 38 -4.43 3.78 9.32
N SER A 39 -4.46 3.91 10.64
CA SER A 39 -4.82 2.81 11.53
C SER A 39 -6.26 2.34 11.29
N ASN A 40 -7.20 3.28 11.11
CA ASN A 40 -8.60 2.96 10.82
C ASN A 40 -8.80 2.32 9.43
N TRP A 41 -8.02 2.70 8.42
CA TRP A 41 -8.05 2.05 7.09
C TRP A 41 -7.79 0.55 7.14
N THR A 42 -7.00 0.11 8.12
CA THR A 42 -6.58 -1.29 8.26
C THR A 42 -7.39 -2.07 9.28
N ALA A 43 -8.32 -1.41 9.98
CA ALA A 43 -9.10 -1.97 11.09
C ALA A 43 -10.40 -2.64 10.64
N GLU A 44 -10.79 -2.55 9.37
CA GLU A 44 -11.95 -3.30 8.87
C GLU A 44 -11.62 -4.80 8.78
N ASN A 45 -12.55 -5.65 9.22
CA ASN A 45 -12.47 -7.12 9.46
C ASN A 45 -11.99 -8.03 8.29
N ASN A 46 -11.29 -7.50 7.28
CA ASN A 46 -10.69 -8.24 6.20
C ASN A 46 -9.19 -8.45 6.43
N PRO A 47 -8.66 -9.67 6.20
CA PRO A 47 -7.25 -9.93 6.40
C PRO A 47 -6.38 -9.11 5.43
N ILE A 48 -5.46 -8.34 5.98
CA ILE A 48 -4.54 -7.47 5.25
C ILE A 48 -3.52 -8.36 4.53
N THR A 49 -3.43 -8.22 3.21
CA THR A 49 -2.44 -8.96 2.41
C THR A 49 -1.11 -8.21 2.39
N CYS A 50 -0.01 -8.95 2.56
CA CYS A 50 1.34 -8.44 2.42
C CYS A 50 1.56 -7.74 1.08
N LEU A 51 2.42 -6.72 1.04
CA LEU A 51 2.72 -5.97 -0.19
C LEU A 51 3.58 -6.74 -1.18
N PHE A 52 4.22 -7.83 -0.77
CA PHE A 52 5.18 -8.59 -1.59
C PHE A 52 4.77 -10.04 -1.86
N CYS A 53 4.06 -10.66 -0.91
CA CYS A 53 3.73 -12.09 -0.94
C CYS A 53 2.23 -12.34 -0.72
N THR A 54 1.84 -13.61 -0.71
CA THR A 54 0.45 -14.05 -0.59
C THR A 54 -0.05 -14.15 0.85
N VAL A 55 0.80 -13.88 1.85
CA VAL A 55 0.44 -13.93 3.28
C VAL A 55 -0.63 -12.89 3.58
N LYS A 56 -1.62 -13.29 4.37
CA LYS A 56 -2.72 -12.42 4.82
C LYS A 56 -2.86 -12.51 6.33
N ILE A 57 -2.91 -11.37 7.00
CA ILE A 57 -2.98 -11.27 8.46
C ILE A 57 -4.02 -10.20 8.81
N PRO A 58 -4.98 -10.47 9.72
CA PRO A 58 -6.05 -9.53 10.07
C PRO A 58 -5.56 -8.29 10.82
N GLU A 59 -4.48 -8.40 11.58
CA GLU A 59 -3.99 -7.31 12.41
C GLU A 59 -2.88 -6.53 11.70
N LEU A 60 -3.07 -5.22 11.57
CA LEU A 60 -2.06 -4.29 11.03
C LEU A 60 -0.67 -4.46 11.68
N PRO A 61 -0.50 -4.44 13.02
CA PRO A 61 0.82 -4.57 13.61
C PRO A 61 1.52 -5.87 13.20
N ASN A 62 0.76 -6.96 13.07
CA ASN A 62 1.30 -8.27 12.72
C ASN A 62 1.67 -8.37 11.24
N ILE A 63 0.94 -7.73 10.33
CA ILE A 63 1.35 -7.67 8.91
C ILE A 63 2.57 -6.76 8.70
N LEU A 64 2.70 -5.70 9.49
CA LEU A 64 3.88 -4.83 9.46
C LEU A 64 5.12 -5.56 10.00
N ASP A 65 4.96 -6.32 11.08
CA ASP A 65 6.01 -7.18 11.62
C ASP A 65 6.41 -8.27 10.62
N HIS A 66 5.44 -8.91 9.94
CA HIS A 66 5.73 -9.83 8.84
C HIS A 66 6.54 -9.15 7.72
N MET A 67 6.16 -7.94 7.30
CA MET A 67 6.92 -7.20 6.28
C MET A 67 8.36 -6.92 6.71
N LYS A 68 8.55 -6.58 7.98
CA LYS A 68 9.87 -6.32 8.57
C LYS A 68 10.73 -7.58 8.69
N ASN A 69 10.18 -8.68 9.18
CA ASN A 69 10.97 -9.89 9.47
C ASN A 69 11.22 -10.74 8.21
N GLU A 70 10.24 -10.87 7.32
CA GLU A 70 10.35 -11.76 6.15
C GLU A 70 10.92 -11.07 4.91
N HIS A 71 10.73 -9.75 4.79
CA HIS A 71 11.13 -8.97 3.61
C HIS A 71 12.11 -7.84 3.94
N ASP A 72 12.61 -7.75 5.18
CA ASP A 72 13.46 -6.65 5.68
C ASP A 72 12.89 -5.25 5.36
N PHE A 73 11.56 -5.15 5.35
CA PHE A 73 10.84 -3.96 4.90
C PHE A 73 10.04 -3.33 6.04
N ASP A 74 10.65 -2.33 6.70
CA ASP A 74 10.00 -1.56 7.75
C ASP A 74 9.15 -0.42 7.14
N PHE A 75 7.89 -0.73 6.82
CA PHE A 75 6.98 0.21 6.15
C PHE A 75 6.80 1.52 6.94
N ASN A 76 6.68 1.47 8.28
CA ASN A 76 6.48 2.66 9.09
C ASN A 76 7.71 3.58 9.02
N LYS A 77 8.90 3.01 9.18
CA LYS A 77 10.16 3.78 9.09
C LYS A 77 10.37 4.35 7.69
N LEU A 78 10.10 3.57 6.65
CA LEU A 78 10.32 4.00 5.26
C LEU A 78 9.28 5.02 4.77
N THR A 79 8.14 5.14 5.45
CA THR A 79 7.05 6.07 5.09
C THR A 79 6.80 7.15 6.13
N GLU A 80 7.72 7.35 7.08
CA GLU A 80 7.60 8.34 8.17
C GLU A 80 7.40 9.77 7.63
N ASN A 81 8.03 10.10 6.50
CA ASN A 81 7.97 11.42 5.86
C ASN A 81 6.86 11.53 4.80
N LEU A 82 6.04 10.48 4.62
CA LEU A 82 4.96 10.47 3.63
C LEU A 82 3.63 10.82 4.31
N ASN A 83 2.86 11.71 3.68
CA ASN A 83 1.49 11.97 4.12
C ASN A 83 0.57 10.78 3.80
N PHE A 84 -0.64 10.81 4.36
CA PHE A 84 -1.65 9.77 4.15
C PHE A 84 -1.85 9.41 2.66
N TYR A 85 -2.01 10.40 1.79
CA TYR A 85 -2.26 10.15 0.36
C TYR A 85 -1.05 9.52 -0.33
N GLU A 86 0.15 9.95 0.02
CA GLU A 86 1.39 9.37 -0.51
C GLU A 86 1.56 7.91 -0.09
N LYS A 87 1.25 7.57 1.17
CA LYS A 87 1.22 6.16 1.63
C LYS A 87 0.25 5.31 0.82
N ILE A 88 -0.94 5.84 0.53
CA ILE A 88 -1.95 5.15 -0.30
C ILE A 88 -1.43 4.96 -1.74
N LYS A 89 -0.82 5.98 -2.36
CA LYS A 89 -0.22 5.87 -3.69
C LYS A 89 0.87 4.79 -3.73
N LEU A 90 1.73 4.76 -2.72
CA LEU A 90 2.80 3.77 -2.60
C LEU A 90 2.23 2.35 -2.51
N VAL A 91 1.27 2.11 -1.61
CA VAL A 91 0.62 0.80 -1.49
C VAL A 91 -0.02 0.36 -2.81
N ASN A 92 -0.70 1.28 -3.50
CA ASN A 92 -1.33 0.99 -4.79
C ASN A 92 -0.30 0.62 -5.86
N TYR A 93 0.84 1.31 -5.87
CA TYR A 93 1.95 0.97 -6.73
C TYR A 93 2.47 -0.46 -6.45
N PHE A 94 2.75 -0.80 -5.19
CA PHE A 94 3.25 -2.14 -4.83
C PHE A 94 2.27 -3.24 -5.26
N ARG A 95 0.98 -3.06 -4.93
CA ARG A 95 -0.07 -4.01 -5.33
C ARG A 95 -0.17 -4.18 -6.84
N LYS A 96 0.00 -3.10 -7.60
CA LYS A 96 0.01 -3.14 -9.07
C LYS A 96 1.20 -3.94 -9.58
N GLN A 97 2.41 -3.66 -9.08
CA GLN A 97 3.63 -4.37 -9.51
C GLN A 97 3.54 -5.86 -9.24
N VAL A 98 3.11 -6.25 -8.03
CA VAL A 98 2.93 -7.67 -7.68
C VAL A 98 1.85 -8.33 -8.53
N HIS A 99 0.75 -7.64 -8.81
CA HIS A 99 -0.29 -8.15 -9.71
C HIS A 99 0.19 -8.34 -11.15
N GLU A 100 1.05 -7.45 -11.65
CA GLU A 100 1.68 -7.53 -12.97
C GLU A 100 2.87 -8.50 -13.02
N LYS A 101 3.21 -9.16 -11.90
CA LYS A 101 4.42 -9.97 -11.73
C LYS A 101 5.68 -9.21 -12.14
N LYS A 102 5.81 -7.99 -11.62
CA LYS A 102 6.98 -7.14 -11.78
C LYS A 102 7.61 -6.83 -10.44
N CYS A 103 8.93 -6.66 -10.45
CA CYS A 103 9.65 -6.15 -9.30
C CYS A 103 9.15 -4.74 -8.94
N VAL A 104 9.00 -4.48 -7.64
CA VAL A 104 8.61 -3.15 -7.14
C VAL A 104 9.71 -2.10 -7.26
N PHE A 105 10.97 -2.51 -7.45
CA PHE A 105 12.10 -1.59 -7.45
C PHE A 105 12.66 -1.33 -8.85
N CYS A 106 12.94 -2.39 -9.61
CA CYS A 106 13.55 -2.29 -10.93
C CYS A 106 12.58 -2.47 -12.11
N ASP A 107 11.28 -2.68 -11.84
CA ASP A 107 10.22 -2.90 -12.85
C ASP A 107 10.41 -4.14 -13.75
N GLN A 108 11.40 -4.99 -13.44
CA GLN A 108 11.67 -6.21 -14.20
C GLN A 108 10.56 -7.25 -13.98
N GLN A 109 10.08 -7.84 -15.07
CA GLN A 109 9.14 -8.96 -15.03
C GLN A 109 9.88 -10.27 -14.75
N SER A 110 9.34 -11.08 -13.86
CA SER A 110 9.88 -12.41 -13.51
C SER A 110 8.74 -13.39 -13.23
N ASP A 111 8.93 -14.66 -13.58
CA ASP A 111 8.00 -15.74 -13.23
C ASP A 111 7.87 -15.89 -11.71
N ASP A 112 8.97 -15.72 -10.98
CA ASP A 112 9.04 -15.61 -9.53
C ASP A 112 9.63 -14.26 -9.12
N CYS A 113 8.76 -13.26 -8.99
CA CYS A 113 9.16 -11.93 -8.54
C CYS A 113 9.63 -11.90 -7.08
N LEU A 114 9.11 -12.78 -6.23
CA LEU A 114 9.47 -12.82 -4.82
C LEU A 114 10.93 -13.27 -4.68
N GLN A 115 11.30 -14.34 -5.39
CA GLN A 115 12.67 -14.84 -5.38
C GLN A 115 13.64 -13.84 -6.01
N HIS A 116 13.25 -13.17 -7.10
CA HIS A 116 14.03 -12.08 -7.67
C HIS A 116 14.28 -10.96 -6.65
N MET A 117 13.23 -10.50 -5.96
CA MET A 117 13.36 -9.43 -4.97
C MET A 117 14.26 -9.80 -3.80
N LYS A 118 14.24 -11.07 -3.39
CA LYS A 118 15.10 -11.60 -2.34
C LYS A 118 16.57 -11.70 -2.77
N ASN A 119 16.84 -12.18 -3.98
CA ASN A 119 18.20 -12.38 -4.47
C ASN A 119 18.91 -11.05 -4.78
N GLU A 120 18.17 -10.07 -5.30
CA GLU A 120 18.70 -8.77 -5.72
C GLU A 120 18.55 -7.68 -4.65
N ASP A 121 18.04 -8.03 -3.46
CA ASP A 121 17.78 -7.09 -2.35
C ASP A 121 16.91 -5.88 -2.79
N HIS A 122 15.80 -6.18 -3.46
CA HIS A 122 14.86 -5.22 -4.06
C HIS A 122 13.58 -5.02 -3.24
N PHE A 123 13.53 -5.45 -1.97
CA PHE A 123 12.46 -5.10 -1.04
C PHE A 123 12.57 -3.65 -0.55
N LYS A 124 12.52 -2.69 -1.48
CA LYS A 124 12.78 -1.27 -1.25
C LYS A 124 11.74 -0.39 -1.94
N ILE A 125 11.57 0.82 -1.43
CA ILE A 125 10.74 1.85 -2.09
C ILE A 125 11.51 2.40 -3.30
N PRO A 126 10.98 2.33 -4.53
CA PRO A 126 11.60 2.99 -5.67
C PRO A 126 11.54 4.52 -5.54
N PRO A 127 12.35 5.26 -6.30
CA PRO A 127 12.31 6.73 -6.30
C PRO A 127 10.89 7.30 -6.46
N ALA A 128 10.54 8.33 -5.69
CA ALA A 128 9.19 8.92 -5.63
C ALA A 128 8.61 9.26 -7.01
N ARG A 129 9.45 9.68 -7.97
CA ARG A 129 9.03 9.93 -9.36
C ARG A 129 8.38 8.74 -10.07
N ILE A 130 8.57 7.51 -9.58
CA ILE A 130 8.02 6.28 -10.18
C ILE A 130 6.60 6.01 -9.67
N TRP A 131 6.35 6.21 -8.37
CA TRP A 131 5.09 5.84 -7.72
C TRP A 131 4.23 7.04 -7.31
N ASN A 132 4.83 8.19 -7.01
CA ASN A 132 4.16 9.45 -6.68
C ASN A 132 3.95 10.30 -7.93
N LEU A 133 3.35 9.71 -8.96
CA LEU A 133 2.97 10.47 -10.15
C LEU A 133 1.81 11.39 -9.79
N ALA A 134 1.92 12.68 -10.12
CA ALA A 134 0.80 13.60 -10.14
C ALA A 134 -0.07 13.22 -11.34
N LYS A 135 -1.09 12.40 -11.10
CA LYS A 135 -2.24 12.22 -11.97
C LYS A 135 -3.44 12.33 -11.05
#